data_AF-A0A6P0XIU9-F1
#
_entry.id   AF-A0A6P0XIU9-F1
#
_cell.length_a   1.000
_cell.length_b   1.000
_cell.length_c   1.000
_cell.angle_alpha   90.00
_cell.angle_beta   90.00
_cell.angle_gamma   90.00
#
_symmetry.space_group_name_H-M   'P 1'
#
loop_
_entity.id
_entity.type
_entity.pdbx_description
1 polymer ?
#
loop_
_entity_poly.entity_id
_entity_poly.type
_entity_poly.pdbx_seq_one_letter_code
_entity_poly.pdbx_strand_id
1 'polypeptide(L)'
;MPLANNNQPQDYIGSGIAFPGQTSVTGEVLLSSSTRNIEESIWIILTTDIGERVYRPDFGSRLSELVFAPLNRETLLLLRLYVEEALEMWYFPYFIFN
;
A
#
# COMPACT_ATOMS: atom_id res chain seq x y z
N MET A 1 16.33 19.24 -28.94
CA MET A 1 15.95 18.54 -27.70
C MET A 1 14.50 18.88 -27.41
N PRO A 2 13.53 17.97 -27.61
CA PRO A 2 12.15 18.22 -27.21
C PRO A 2 12.00 17.94 -25.70
N LEU A 3 11.26 18.81 -25.03
CA LEU A 3 10.91 18.71 -23.61
C LEU A 3 9.98 17.50 -23.42
N ALA A 4 10.30 16.62 -22.47
CA ALA A 4 9.46 15.48 -22.14
C ALA A 4 8.08 15.97 -21.69
N ASN A 5 7.06 15.61 -22.46
CA ASN A 5 5.67 15.88 -22.16
C ASN A 5 5.21 14.90 -21.07
N ASN A 6 5.02 15.39 -19.84
CA ASN A 6 4.60 14.62 -18.66
C ASN A 6 3.13 14.13 -18.72
N ASN A 7 2.49 14.16 -19.89
CA ASN A 7 1.15 13.61 -20.12
C ASN A 7 1.21 12.22 -20.76
N GLN A 8 2.01 11.30 -20.20
CA GLN A 8 1.78 9.88 -20.48
C GLN A 8 0.65 9.43 -19.54
N PRO A 9 -0.44 8.85 -20.05
CA PRO A 9 -1.47 8.29 -19.17
C PRO A 9 -0.80 7.26 -18.26
N GLN A 10 -1.19 7.25 -16.98
CA GLN A 10 -0.74 6.29 -15.97
C GLN A 10 -1.23 4.84 -16.26
N ASP A 11 -1.31 4.45 -17.54
CA ASP A 11 -1.92 3.21 -18.05
C ASP A 11 -1.16 1.94 -17.64
N TYR A 12 -0.01 2.06 -16.97
CA TYR A 12 0.70 0.91 -16.40
C TYR A 12 0.21 0.54 -15.00
N ILE A 13 -0.33 1.49 -14.23
CA ILE A 13 -0.88 1.21 -12.90
C ILE A 13 -2.32 0.72 -13.08
N GLY A 14 -2.56 -0.55 -12.77
CA GLY A 14 -3.88 -1.16 -12.88
C GLY A 14 -4.96 -0.45 -12.05
N SER A 15 -6.22 -0.83 -12.29
CA SER A 15 -7.34 -0.38 -11.47
C SER A 15 -7.80 -1.50 -10.55
N GLY A 16 -8.07 -1.18 -9.30
CA GLY A 16 -8.56 -2.10 -8.28
C GLY A 16 -9.84 -1.60 -7.63
N ILE A 17 -10.48 -2.45 -6.82
CA ILE A 17 -11.62 -2.02 -6.00
C ILE A 17 -11.14 -0.93 -5.04
N ALA A 18 -11.88 0.19 -5.00
CA ALA A 18 -11.56 1.31 -4.14
C ALA A 18 -11.61 0.90 -2.66
N PHE A 19 -10.64 1.37 -1.89
CA PHE A 19 -10.56 1.14 -0.45
C PHE A 19 -10.65 2.46 0.35
N PRO A 20 -11.38 2.50 1.48
CA PRO A 20 -12.30 1.47 1.96
C PRO A 20 -13.44 1.26 0.96
N GLY A 21 -13.97 0.03 0.90
CA GLY A 21 -14.97 -0.40 -0.07
C GLY A 21 -16.15 0.58 -0.15
N GLN A 22 -16.32 1.19 -1.32
CA GLN A 22 -17.37 2.19 -1.57
C GLN A 22 -18.19 1.81 -2.79
N THR A 23 -19.45 2.26 -2.79
CA THR A 23 -20.37 2.10 -3.91
C THR A 23 -20.84 3.43 -4.45
N SER A 24 -21.06 3.50 -5.75
CA SER A 24 -21.77 4.60 -6.40
C SER A 24 -23.22 4.71 -5.90
N VAL A 25 -23.85 5.86 -6.14
CA VAL A 25 -25.29 6.06 -5.92
C VAL A 25 -26.16 5.07 -6.71
N THR A 26 -25.63 4.49 -7.79
CA THR A 26 -26.29 3.44 -8.59
C THR A 26 -26.07 2.03 -8.06
N GLY A 27 -25.27 1.86 -6.99
CA GLY A 27 -24.95 0.55 -6.39
C GLY A 27 -23.74 -0.16 -6.99
N GLU A 28 -23.04 0.46 -7.95
CA GLU A 28 -21.82 -0.10 -8.53
C GLU A 28 -20.63 0.01 -7.57
N VAL A 29 -19.75 -0.99 -7.56
CA VAL A 29 -18.49 -0.95 -6.79
C VAL A 29 -17.56 0.08 -7.41
N LEU A 30 -17.04 1.00 -6.60
CA LEU A 30 -16.07 1.97 -7.07
C LEU A 30 -14.70 1.33 -7.28
N LEU A 31 -14.03 1.77 -8.34
CA LEU A 31 -12.64 1.40 -8.60
C LEU A 31 -11.73 2.60 -8.35
N SER A 32 -10.55 2.34 -7.81
CA SER A 32 -9.44 3.30 -7.76
C SER A 32 -8.41 2.94 -8.81
N SER A 33 -7.82 3.96 -9.42
CA SER A 33 -6.77 3.84 -10.42
C SER A 33 -5.57 4.71 -10.04
N SER A 34 -4.45 4.55 -10.76
CA SER A 34 -3.35 5.51 -10.71
C SER A 34 -2.79 5.66 -9.28
N THR A 35 -2.31 6.85 -8.92
CA THR A 35 -1.81 7.20 -7.58
C THR A 35 -2.75 6.81 -6.44
N ARG A 36 -4.07 6.94 -6.61
CA ARG A 36 -5.02 6.60 -5.54
C ARG A 36 -5.03 5.10 -5.24
N ASN A 37 -4.92 4.26 -6.26
CA ASN A 37 -4.83 2.82 -6.07
C ASN A 37 -3.55 2.41 -5.30
N ILE A 38 -2.45 3.14 -5.52
CA ILE A 38 -1.19 2.95 -4.80
C ILE A 38 -1.36 3.31 -3.32
N GLU A 39 -1.91 4.50 -3.02
CA GLU A 39 -2.14 4.95 -1.64
C GLU A 39 -3.02 3.98 -0.86
N GLU A 40 -4.09 3.52 -1.48
CA GLU A 40 -5.01 2.53 -0.90
C GLU A 40 -4.32 1.17 -0.69
N SER A 41 -3.46 0.74 -1.61
CA SER A 41 -2.69 -0.50 -1.46
C SER A 41 -1.67 -0.42 -0.33
N ILE A 42 -0.95 0.70 -0.20
CA ILE A 42 -0.03 0.96 0.91
C ILE A 42 -0.79 0.94 2.23
N TRP A 43 -1.95 1.59 2.28
CA TRP A 43 -2.81 1.56 3.48
C TRP A 43 -3.14 0.12 3.87
N ILE A 44 -3.67 -0.66 2.93
CA ILE A 44 -4.03 -2.06 3.18
C ILE A 44 -2.84 -2.86 3.71
N ILE A 45 -1.64 -2.72 3.13
CA ILE A 45 -0.44 -3.42 3.59
C ILE A 45 -0.10 -3.03 5.03
N LEU A 46 -0.02 -1.72 5.32
CA LEU A 46 0.44 -1.23 6.61
C LEU A 46 -0.56 -1.43 7.75
N THR A 47 -1.86 -1.53 7.45
CA THR A 47 -2.91 -1.72 8.47
C THR A 47 -3.40 -3.16 8.61
N THR A 48 -2.84 -4.10 7.85
CA THR A 48 -3.13 -5.54 8.02
C THR A 48 -2.03 -6.15 8.88
N ASP A 49 -2.41 -6.91 9.90
CA ASP A 49 -1.45 -7.61 10.75
C ASP A 49 -0.95 -8.89 10.08
N ILE A 50 0.34 -9.22 10.29
CA ILE A 50 0.87 -10.52 9.88
C ILE A 50 0.07 -11.64 10.55
N GLY A 51 -0.41 -12.59 9.75
CA GLY A 51 -1.28 -13.69 10.17
C GLY A 51 -2.78 -13.40 10.09
N GLU A 52 -3.20 -12.15 9.84
CA GLU A 52 -4.61 -11.78 9.78
C GLU A 52 -5.33 -12.41 8.57
N ARG A 53 -4.64 -12.51 7.43
CA ARG A 53 -5.21 -13.08 6.20
C ARG A 53 -5.03 -14.61 6.16
N VAL A 54 -6.15 -15.33 6.33
CA VAL A 54 -6.22 -16.80 6.37
C VAL A 54 -5.42 -17.52 5.26
N TYR A 55 -5.55 -17.09 4.01
CA TYR A 55 -4.87 -17.71 2.86
C TYR A 55 -3.56 -17.02 2.45
N ARG A 56 -3.15 -15.99 3.18
CA ARG A 56 -1.96 -15.17 2.93
C ARG A 56 -1.38 -14.72 4.28
N PRO A 57 -0.97 -15.64 5.17
CA PRO A 57 -0.56 -15.30 6.53
C PRO A 57 0.65 -14.36 6.56
N ASP A 58 1.52 -14.39 5.54
CA ASP A 58 2.68 -13.50 5.48
C ASP A 58 2.33 -12.06 5.06
N PHE A 59 1.12 -11.81 4.56
CA PHE A 59 0.72 -10.49 4.09
C PHE A 59 0.43 -9.54 5.25
N GLY A 60 0.98 -8.33 5.17
CA GLY A 60 0.70 -7.24 6.12
C GLY A 60 1.98 -6.54 6.59
N SER A 61 1.90 -5.98 7.79
CA SER A 61 3.03 -5.37 8.48
C SER A 61 3.05 -5.71 9.96
N ARG A 62 4.18 -5.42 10.61
CA ARG A 62 4.39 -5.62 12.04
C ARG A 62 4.10 -4.37 12.88
N LEU A 63 3.48 -3.35 12.28
CA LEU A 63 3.29 -2.04 12.95
C LEU A 63 2.42 -2.12 14.21
N SER A 64 1.50 -3.08 14.28
CA SER A 64 0.68 -3.33 15.47
C SER A 64 1.50 -3.69 16.71
N GLU A 65 2.69 -4.30 16.55
CA GLU A 65 3.60 -4.61 17.65
C GLU A 65 4.08 -3.34 18.38
N LEU A 66 4.01 -2.18 17.72
CA LEU A 66 4.51 -0.91 18.25
C LEU A 66 3.40 -0.03 18.87
N VAL A 67 2.12 -0.43 18.83
CA VAL A 67 0.98 0.40 19.27
C VAL A 67 1.11 0.88 20.71
N PHE A 68 1.69 0.07 21.59
CA PHE A 68 1.90 0.39 23.00
C PHE A 68 3.38 0.60 23.35
N ALA A 69 4.26 0.64 22.35
CA ALA A 69 5.67 0.90 22.57
C ALA A 69 5.90 2.37 22.97
N PRO A 70 6.90 2.67 23.82
CA PRO A 70 7.20 4.04 24.21
C PRO A 70 7.70 4.87 23.01
N LEU A 71 7.32 6.13 22.93
CA LEU A 71 7.80 7.03 21.87
C LEU A 71 9.27 7.43 22.12
N ASN A 72 10.20 6.59 21.68
CA ASN A 72 11.63 6.82 21.79
C ASN A 72 12.35 6.51 20.46
N ARG A 73 13.67 6.75 20.42
CA ARG A 73 14.47 6.57 19.20
C ARG A 73 14.47 5.12 18.71
N GLU A 74 14.47 4.14 19.61
CA GLU A 74 14.46 2.73 19.24
C GLU A 74 13.14 2.36 18.56
N THR A 75 12.00 2.74 19.13
CA THR A 75 10.68 2.54 18.54
C THR A 75 10.53 3.24 17.19
N LEU A 76 11.08 4.46 17.03
CA LEU A 76 11.08 5.15 15.73
C LEU A 76 11.93 4.43 14.67
N LEU A 77 13.05 3.82 15.07
CA LEU A 77 13.87 3.02 14.15
C LEU A 77 13.16 1.72 13.75
N LEU A 78 12.49 1.04 14.70
CA LEU A 78 11.68 -0.14 14.43
C LEU A 78 10.51 0.18 13.51
N LEU A 79 9.80 1.30 13.75
CA LEU A 79 8.71 1.75 12.88
C LEU A 79 9.19 1.93 11.44
N ARG A 80 10.32 2.61 11.24
CA ARG A 80 10.90 2.80 9.92
C ARG A 80 11.24 1.46 9.27
N LEU A 81 11.92 0.57 10.01
CA LEU A 81 12.30 -0.76 9.52
C LEU A 81 11.05 -1.56 9.09
N TYR A 82 10.01 -1.60 9.90
CA TYR A 82 8.79 -2.36 9.59
C TYR A 82 8.02 -1.81 8.40
N VAL A 83 8.02 -0.48 8.20
CA VAL A 83 7.48 0.14 6.98
C VAL A 83 8.29 -0.26 5.75
N GLU A 84 9.62 -0.15 5.83
CA GLU A 84 10.52 -0.50 4.73
C GLU A 84 10.37 -1.99 4.37
N GLU A 85 10.43 -2.90 5.34
CA GLU A 85 10.25 -4.36 5.14
C GLU A 85 8.90 -4.71 4.49
N ALA A 86 7.80 -4.13 4.95
CA ALA A 86 6.47 -4.42 4.41
C ALA A 86 6.32 -3.94 2.96
N LEU A 87 6.83 -2.74 2.64
CA LEU A 87 6.76 -2.20 1.29
C LEU A 87 7.74 -2.90 0.34
N GLU A 88 8.92 -3.29 0.82
CA GLU A 88 9.88 -4.10 0.06
C GLU A 88 9.31 -5.48 -0.29
N MET A 89 8.62 -6.12 0.65
CA MET A 89 8.05 -7.44 0.40
C MET A 89 6.86 -7.41 -0.57
N TRP A 90 5.94 -6.45 -0.39
CA TRP A 90 4.63 -6.49 -1.06
C TRP A 90 4.48 -5.53 -2.22
N TYR A 91 5.28 -4.46 -2.27
CA TYR A 91 5.12 -3.39 -3.27
C TYR A 91 6.33 -3.25 -4.19
N PHE A 92 7.54 -3.42 -3.68
CA PHE A 92 8.77 -3.29 -4.46
C PHE A 92 8.91 -4.22 -5.68
N PRO A 93 8.35 -5.46 -5.73
CA PRO A 93 8.35 -6.25 -6.96
C PRO A 93 7.69 -5.50 -8.14
N TYR A 94 6.70 -4.65 -7.88
CA TYR A 94 6.06 -3.84 -8.92
C TYR A 94 6.97 -2.72 -9.45
N PHE A 95 8.04 -2.36 -8.73
CA PHE A 95 8.94 -1.26 -9.08
C PHE A 95 10.22 -1.71 -9.80
N ILE A 96 10.66 -2.98 -9.66
CA ILE A 96 11.89 -3.50 -10.31
C ILE A 96 11.64 -4.07 -11.72
N PHE A 97 10.45 -4.56 -12.03
CA PHE A 97 10.16 -5.14 -13.34
C PHE A 97 9.74 -4.11 -14.41
N ASN A 98 10.03 -2.81 -14.22
CA ASN A 98 9.84 -1.77 -15.23
C ASN A 98 10.98 -0.76 -15.26
#